data_AF-A0A7C0Z5K9-F1
#
_entry.id   AF-A0A7C0Z5K9-F1
#
_cell.length_a   1.000
_cell.length_b   1.000
_cell.length_c   1.000
_cell.angle_alpha   90.00
_cell.angle_beta   90.00
_cell.angle_gamma   90.00
#
_symmetry.space_group_name_H-M   'P 1'
#
loop_
_entity.id
_entity.type
_entity.pdbx_description
1 polymer ?
#
loop_
_entity_poly.entity_id
_entity_poly.type
_entity_poly.pdbx_seq_one_letter_code
_entity_poly.pdbx_strand_id
1 'polypeptide(L)'
;AIRSLQEQVAENTKAIRVLQEQVADNTRAIRSLQEQVLSLTRIMEQFSRRLDALGARWGILSEAAFRNSMRGILERHFEARVERWIYYDREGFVYGHPSTVDADLVIKDKEHILIEVKSSVRKSDVTELKRVGELYEKVKGVKPRLIIVSPYVDEKARETAEALGIEMYTSIE
;
A
#
# COMPACT_ATOMS: atom_id res chain seq x y z
N ALA A 1 54.09 45.01 -15.38
CA ALA A 1 52.96 45.08 -14.44
C ALA A 1 51.66 45.49 -15.14
N ILE A 2 51.54 46.71 -15.67
CA ILE A 2 50.28 47.23 -16.26
C ILE A 2 49.75 46.38 -17.43
N ARG A 3 50.62 45.95 -18.36
CA ARG A 3 50.21 45.14 -19.53
C ARG A 3 49.64 43.77 -19.13
N SER A 4 50.25 43.11 -18.16
CA SER A 4 49.79 41.81 -17.63
C SER A 4 48.46 41.94 -16.89
N LEU A 5 48.23 43.05 -16.17
CA LEU A 5 46.93 43.36 -15.57
C LEU A 5 45.85 43.60 -16.64
N GLN A 6 46.19 44.29 -17.74
CA GLN A 6 45.26 44.51 -18.85
C GLN A 6 44.86 43.20 -19.54
N GLU A 7 45.81 42.27 -19.71
CA GLU A 7 45.56 40.93 -20.25
C GLU A 7 44.64 40.12 -19.33
N GLN A 8 44.92 40.08 -18.02
CA GLN A 8 44.07 39.41 -17.03
C GLN A 8 42.65 40.00 -16.98
N VAL A 9 42.50 41.33 -17.07
CA VAL A 9 41.19 41.97 -17.13
C VAL A 9 40.43 41.58 -18.41
N ALA A 10 41.12 41.47 -19.54
CA ALA A 10 40.50 41.05 -20.80
C ALA A 10 40.05 39.58 -20.75
N GLU A 11 40.85 38.69 -20.17
CA GLU A 11 40.48 37.28 -19.96
C GLU A 11 39.30 37.13 -18.98
N ASN A 12 39.34 37.82 -17.84
CA ASN A 12 38.24 37.84 -16.90
C ASN A 12 36.96 38.39 -17.52
N THR A 13 37.06 39.42 -18.37
CA THR A 13 35.89 39.97 -19.08
C THR A 13 35.26 38.92 -20.02
N LYS A 14 36.08 38.10 -20.68
CA LYS A 14 35.59 36.99 -21.52
C LYS A 14 34.94 35.89 -20.66
N ALA A 15 35.58 35.50 -19.55
CA ALA A 15 35.04 34.50 -18.63
C ALA A 15 33.70 34.94 -18.02
N ILE A 16 33.57 36.21 -17.64
CA ILE A 16 32.32 36.79 -17.12
C ILE A 16 31.20 36.70 -18.16
N ARG A 17 31.47 36.95 -19.45
CA ARG A 17 30.45 36.82 -20.50
C ARG A 17 29.98 35.38 -20.66
N VAL A 18 30.89 34.41 -20.67
CA VAL A 18 30.54 32.99 -20.75
C VAL A 18 29.71 32.56 -19.53
N LEU A 19 30.07 33.01 -18.33
CA LEU A 19 29.28 32.75 -17.12
C LEU A 19 27.89 33.39 -17.19
N GLN A 20 27.77 34.61 -17.73
CA GLN A 20 26.48 35.27 -17.94
C GLN A 20 25.58 34.49 -18.90
N GLU A 21 26.14 33.93 -19.97
CA GLU A 21 25.42 33.06 -20.90
C GLU A 21 24.96 31.76 -20.21
N GLN A 22 25.84 31.09 -19.47
CA GLN A 22 25.48 29.88 -18.71
C GLN A 22 24.41 30.14 -17.65
N VAL A 23 24.48 31.28 -16.95
CA VAL A 23 23.45 31.69 -15.98
C VAL A 23 22.11 31.95 -16.68
N ALA A 24 22.12 32.54 -17.88
CA ALA A 24 20.91 32.75 -18.66
C ALA A 24 20.28 31.41 -19.11
N ASP A 25 21.09 30.45 -19.55
CA ASP A 25 20.64 29.10 -19.92
C ASP A 25 20.07 28.33 -18.72
N ASN A 26 20.78 28.34 -17.59
CA ASN A 26 20.30 27.70 -16.37
C ASN A 26 19.01 28.35 -15.86
N THR A 27 18.87 29.68 -15.98
CA THR A 27 17.64 30.38 -15.61
C THR A 27 16.46 29.93 -16.48
N ARG A 28 16.68 29.70 -17.79
CA ARG A 28 15.66 29.14 -18.69
C ARG A 28 15.29 27.70 -18.31
N ALA A 29 16.28 26.86 -18.03
CA ALA A 29 16.05 25.48 -17.62
C ALA A 29 15.27 25.38 -16.29
N ILE A 30 15.64 26.21 -15.30
CA ILE A 30 14.94 26.27 -14.01
C ILE A 30 13.48 26.69 -14.20
N ARG A 31 13.19 27.69 -15.05
CA ARG A 31 11.81 28.10 -15.35
C ARG A 31 11.00 26.97 -15.97
N SER A 32 11.58 26.25 -16.94
CA SER A 32 10.92 25.08 -17.54
C SER A 32 10.65 23.97 -16.52
N LEU A 33 11.60 23.69 -15.62
CA LEU A 33 11.41 22.73 -14.54
C LEU A 33 10.32 23.18 -13.55
N GLN A 34 10.26 24.47 -13.21
CA GLN A 34 9.20 25.03 -12.36
C GLN A 34 7.81 24.86 -12.99
N GLU A 35 7.69 25.09 -14.30
CA GLU A 35 6.44 24.86 -15.04
C GLU A 35 6.04 23.37 -15.06
N GLN A 36 7.01 22.46 -15.25
CA GLN A 36 6.77 21.01 -15.19
C GLN A 36 6.32 20.56 -13.80
N VAL A 37 6.96 21.06 -12.73
CA VAL A 37 6.57 20.78 -11.35
C VAL A 37 5.16 21.30 -11.06
N LEU A 38 4.81 22.53 -11.49
CA LEU A 38 3.46 23.07 -11.33
C LEU A 38 2.40 22.23 -12.07
N SER A 39 2.73 21.72 -13.26
CA SER A 39 1.85 20.81 -14.01
C SER A 39 1.66 19.49 -13.28
N LEU A 40 2.75 18.90 -12.76
CA LEU A 40 2.70 17.68 -11.96
C LEU A 40 1.86 17.86 -10.69
N THR A 41 2.02 18.97 -9.97
CA THR A 41 1.21 19.29 -8.79
C THR A 41 -0.28 19.37 -9.12
N ARG A 42 -0.65 20.03 -10.23
CA ARG A 42 -2.06 20.09 -10.67
C ARG A 42 -2.61 18.73 -11.05
N ILE A 43 -1.81 17.88 -11.72
CA ILE A 43 -2.17 16.50 -12.04
C ILE A 43 -2.40 15.69 -10.76
N MET A 44 -1.53 15.85 -9.75
CA MET A 44 -1.66 15.19 -8.45
C MET A 44 -2.88 15.68 -7.68
N GLU A 45 -3.21 16.98 -7.69
CA GLU A 45 -4.44 17.50 -7.08
C GLU A 45 -5.70 17.02 -7.81
N GLN A 46 -5.66 16.84 -9.13
CA GLN A 46 -6.76 16.23 -9.88
C GLN A 46 -6.88 14.73 -9.59
N PHE A 47 -5.76 14.03 -9.41
CA PHE A 47 -5.73 12.64 -8.99
C PHE A 47 -6.29 12.48 -7.56
N SER A 48 -5.86 13.31 -6.62
CA SER A 48 -6.39 13.35 -5.25
C SER A 48 -7.89 13.65 -5.22
N ARG A 49 -8.38 14.66 -5.95
CA ARG A 49 -9.82 14.95 -6.04
C ARG A 49 -10.63 13.82 -6.65
N ARG A 50 -10.05 13.06 -7.59
CA ARG A 50 -10.65 11.84 -8.13
C ARG A 50 -10.65 10.72 -7.08
N LEU A 51 -9.61 10.59 -6.26
CA LEU A 51 -9.53 9.62 -5.16
C LEU A 51 -10.52 9.97 -4.02
N ASP A 52 -10.68 11.24 -3.68
CA ASP A 52 -11.61 11.73 -2.65
C ASP A 52 -13.07 11.51 -3.07
N ALA A 53 -13.39 11.71 -4.36
CA ALA A 53 -14.71 11.40 -4.92
C ALA A 53 -14.98 9.87 -5.02
N LEU A 54 -13.94 9.04 -4.97
CA LEU A 54 -14.02 7.59 -4.99
C LEU A 54 -14.11 6.96 -3.58
N GLY A 55 -13.69 7.68 -2.53
CA GLY A 55 -13.53 7.17 -1.16
C GLY A 55 -14.74 6.45 -0.54
N ALA A 56 -15.98 6.80 -0.94
CA ALA A 56 -17.19 6.14 -0.41
C ALA A 56 -17.62 4.87 -1.20
N ARG A 57 -17.06 4.61 -2.39
CA ARG A 57 -17.39 3.44 -3.23
C ARG A 57 -16.19 2.54 -3.58
N TRP A 58 -14.95 2.96 -3.25
CA TRP A 58 -13.72 2.27 -3.64
C TRP A 58 -13.33 1.09 -2.72
N GLY A 59 -13.81 1.02 -1.47
CA GLY A 59 -13.44 -0.06 -0.53
C GLY A 59 -13.64 -1.46 -1.12
N ILE A 60 -14.83 -1.74 -1.65
CA ILE A 60 -15.20 -3.06 -2.20
C ILE A 60 -14.50 -3.35 -3.55
N LEU A 61 -14.41 -2.36 -4.45
CA LEU A 61 -13.79 -2.53 -5.79
C LEU A 61 -12.26 -2.65 -5.71
N SER A 62 -11.62 -2.00 -4.74
CA SER A 62 -10.19 -2.11 -4.47
C SER A 62 -9.81 -3.42 -3.79
N GLU A 63 -10.54 -3.83 -2.76
CA GLU A 63 -10.28 -5.10 -2.07
C GLU A 63 -10.39 -6.28 -3.05
N ALA A 64 -11.41 -6.27 -3.92
CA ALA A 64 -11.56 -7.29 -4.95
C ALA A 64 -10.41 -7.26 -5.98
N ALA A 65 -10.00 -6.07 -6.43
CA ALA A 65 -8.89 -5.93 -7.38
C ALA A 65 -7.55 -6.35 -6.76
N PHE A 66 -7.29 -5.96 -5.51
CA PHE A 66 -6.10 -6.34 -4.75
C PHE A 66 -6.07 -7.86 -4.53
N ARG A 67 -7.18 -8.44 -4.08
CA ARG A 67 -7.34 -9.90 -3.89
C ARG A 67 -7.13 -10.68 -5.18
N ASN A 68 -7.69 -10.21 -6.29
CA ASN A 68 -7.50 -10.83 -7.60
C ASN A 68 -6.04 -10.71 -8.09
N SER A 69 -5.38 -9.58 -7.81
CA SER A 69 -3.97 -9.37 -8.15
C SER A 69 -3.06 -10.29 -7.33
N MET A 70 -3.27 -10.36 -6.01
CA MET A 70 -2.55 -11.24 -5.11
C MET A 70 -2.74 -12.71 -5.49
N ARG A 71 -3.99 -13.13 -5.78
CA ARG A 71 -4.27 -14.48 -6.31
C ARG A 71 -3.43 -14.77 -7.55
N GLY A 72 -3.51 -13.90 -8.55
CA GLY A 72 -2.78 -14.10 -9.81
C GLY A 72 -1.26 -14.15 -9.63
N ILE A 73 -0.70 -13.36 -8.72
CA ILE A 73 0.74 -13.37 -8.43
C ILE A 73 1.15 -14.67 -7.73
N LEU A 74 0.45 -15.03 -6.64
CA LEU A 74 0.76 -16.20 -5.81
C LEU A 74 0.61 -17.51 -6.59
N GLU A 75 -0.45 -17.64 -7.39
CA GLU A 75 -0.69 -18.83 -8.19
C GLU A 75 0.31 -18.98 -9.34
N ARG A 76 0.64 -17.89 -10.06
CA ARG A 76 1.51 -17.98 -11.25
C ARG A 76 3.00 -18.01 -10.94
N HIS A 77 3.44 -17.38 -9.86
CA HIS A 77 4.86 -17.17 -9.59
C HIS A 77 5.38 -17.89 -8.34
N PHE A 78 4.49 -18.33 -7.44
CA PHE A 78 4.88 -18.93 -6.16
C PHE A 78 4.28 -20.33 -5.94
N GLU A 79 3.57 -20.89 -6.93
CA GLU A 79 2.86 -22.17 -6.86
C GLU A 79 2.05 -22.33 -5.55
N ALA A 80 1.44 -21.23 -5.11
CA ALA A 80 0.53 -21.21 -3.97
C ALA A 80 -0.91 -21.21 -4.50
N ARG A 81 -1.81 -21.96 -3.85
CA ARG A 81 -3.23 -21.98 -4.20
C ARG A 81 -3.96 -20.92 -3.38
N VAL A 82 -4.75 -20.08 -4.04
CA VAL A 82 -5.56 -19.06 -3.35
C VAL A 82 -7.03 -19.33 -3.58
N GLU A 83 -7.75 -19.69 -2.53
CA GLU A 83 -9.17 -20.00 -2.58
C GLU A 83 -9.98 -19.20 -1.56
N ARG A 84 -11.28 -19.06 -1.80
CA ARG A 84 -12.20 -18.56 -0.79
C ARG A 84 -12.72 -19.74 0.01
N TRP A 85 -12.36 -19.81 1.29
CA TRP A 85 -12.94 -20.80 2.19
C TRP A 85 -14.30 -20.31 2.65
N ILE A 86 -15.35 -21.12 2.46
CA ILE A 86 -16.71 -20.82 2.86
C ILE A 86 -17.20 -21.99 3.72
N TYR A 87 -17.75 -21.68 4.90
CA TYR A 87 -18.24 -22.68 5.84
C TYR A 87 -19.50 -22.20 6.56
N TYR A 88 -20.50 -23.08 6.68
CA TYR A 88 -21.71 -22.76 7.45
C TYR A 88 -21.53 -23.18 8.91
N ASP A 89 -21.24 -22.20 9.76
CA ASP A 89 -21.11 -22.35 11.21
C ASP A 89 -22.48 -22.51 11.84
N ARG A 90 -22.89 -23.75 12.08
CA ARG A 90 -24.18 -24.09 12.68
C ARG A 90 -24.28 -23.77 14.17
N GLU A 91 -23.15 -23.71 14.86
CA GLU A 91 -23.09 -23.47 16.30
C GLU A 91 -23.09 -21.97 16.61
N GLY A 92 -22.79 -21.14 15.61
CA GLY A 92 -22.62 -19.71 15.79
C GLY A 92 -21.36 -19.37 16.57
N PHE A 93 -20.31 -20.17 16.43
CA PHE A 93 -19.02 -19.95 17.07
C PHE A 93 -18.42 -18.57 16.74
N VAL A 94 -18.54 -18.10 15.50
CA VAL A 94 -17.93 -16.83 15.06
C VAL A 94 -18.82 -15.62 15.39
N TYR A 95 -20.12 -15.69 15.10
CA TYR A 95 -21.04 -14.55 15.19
C TYR A 95 -22.08 -14.64 16.32
N GLY A 96 -22.05 -15.71 17.13
CA GLY A 96 -23.03 -15.95 18.18
C GLY A 96 -24.37 -16.50 17.70
N HIS A 97 -24.53 -16.73 16.39
CA HIS A 97 -25.71 -17.38 15.79
C HIS A 97 -25.33 -18.13 14.51
N PRO A 98 -26.12 -19.13 14.08
CA PRO A 98 -25.84 -19.89 12.87
C PRO A 98 -25.68 -18.98 11.64
N SER A 99 -24.55 -19.10 10.94
CA SER A 99 -24.15 -18.17 9.87
C SER A 99 -23.17 -18.80 8.90
N THR A 100 -23.14 -18.29 7.66
CA THR A 100 -22.02 -18.53 6.75
C THR A 100 -20.84 -17.66 7.15
N VAL A 101 -19.68 -18.27 7.28
CA VAL A 101 -18.38 -17.63 7.49
C VAL A 101 -17.56 -17.83 6.23
N ASP A 102 -16.83 -16.80 5.81
CA ASP A 102 -15.89 -16.92 4.71
C ASP A 102 -14.61 -16.13 4.93
N ALA A 103 -13.52 -16.58 4.31
CA ALA A 103 -12.21 -15.96 4.37
C ALA A 103 -11.37 -16.30 3.12
N ASP A 104 -10.42 -15.44 2.76
CA ASP A 104 -9.41 -15.82 1.77
C ASP A 104 -8.38 -16.75 2.41
N LEU A 105 -8.11 -17.85 1.74
CA LEU A 105 -7.18 -18.87 2.15
C LEU A 105 -6.08 -19.01 1.10
N VAL A 106 -4.83 -18.86 1.54
CA VAL A 106 -3.65 -19.20 0.77
C VAL A 106 -3.09 -20.51 1.32
N ILE A 107 -2.86 -21.48 0.43
CA ILE A 107 -2.26 -22.76 0.75
C ILE A 107 -0.97 -22.91 -0.06
N LYS A 108 0.13 -23.13 0.64
CA LYS A 108 1.41 -23.50 0.04
C LYS A 108 2.00 -24.64 0.86
N ASP A 109 2.21 -25.79 0.21
CA ASP A 109 2.68 -27.03 0.86
C ASP A 109 1.77 -27.47 2.02
N LYS A 110 2.22 -27.28 3.27
CA LYS A 110 1.47 -27.59 4.49
C LYS A 110 1.02 -26.33 5.24
N GLU A 111 1.39 -25.15 4.74
CA GLU A 111 1.04 -23.88 5.38
C GLU A 111 -0.29 -23.37 4.86
N HIS A 112 -1.15 -23.00 5.81
CA HIS A 112 -2.45 -22.42 5.57
C HIS A 112 -2.45 -21.01 6.15
N ILE A 113 -2.80 -20.02 5.33
CA ILE A 113 -2.81 -18.62 5.72
C ILE A 113 -4.19 -18.06 5.42
N LEU A 114 -4.88 -17.58 6.45
CA LEU A 114 -6.12 -16.83 6.29
C LEU A 114 -5.78 -15.34 6.23
N ILE A 115 -6.25 -14.69 5.16
CA ILE A 115 -5.96 -13.27 4.89
C ILE A 115 -7.26 -12.50 4.90
N GLU A 116 -7.29 -11.43 5.69
CA GLU A 116 -8.35 -10.43 5.66
C GLU A 116 -7.80 -9.14 5.02
N VAL A 117 -8.43 -8.69 3.94
CA VAL A 117 -8.11 -7.41 3.29
C VAL A 117 -9.25 -6.46 3.53
N LYS A 118 -8.98 -5.34 4.21
CA LYS A 118 -9.96 -4.30 4.52
C LYS A 118 -9.41 -2.92 4.26
N SER A 119 -10.24 -1.98 3.84
CA SER A 119 -9.84 -0.57 3.70
C SER A 119 -9.58 0.13 5.04
N SER A 120 -10.16 -0.39 6.14
CA SER A 120 -9.95 0.08 7.51
C SER A 120 -10.22 -1.06 8.48
N VAL A 121 -9.43 -1.15 9.55
CA VAL A 121 -9.52 -2.26 10.52
C VAL A 121 -9.73 -1.71 11.93
N ARG A 122 -10.76 -2.24 12.60
CA ARG A 122 -11.06 -2.00 14.01
C ARG A 122 -10.74 -3.23 14.84
N LYS A 123 -10.78 -3.08 16.17
CA LYS A 123 -10.61 -4.19 17.11
C LYS A 123 -11.57 -5.36 16.83
N SER A 124 -12.82 -5.07 16.46
CA SER A 124 -13.82 -6.10 16.15
C SER A 124 -13.37 -7.01 15.01
N ASP A 125 -12.81 -6.44 13.94
CA ASP A 125 -12.32 -7.18 12.77
C ASP A 125 -11.19 -8.15 13.16
N VAL A 126 -10.28 -7.70 14.01
CA VAL A 126 -9.18 -8.54 14.52
C VAL A 126 -9.72 -9.73 15.32
N THR A 127 -10.68 -9.47 16.23
CA THR A 127 -11.29 -10.55 17.02
C THR A 127 -12.12 -11.50 16.16
N GLU A 128 -12.75 -10.99 15.10
CA GLU A 128 -13.50 -11.80 14.15
C GLU A 128 -12.57 -12.75 13.41
N LEU A 129 -11.48 -12.25 12.80
CA LEU A 129 -10.51 -13.09 12.11
C LEU A 129 -9.91 -14.16 13.03
N LYS A 130 -9.67 -13.82 14.32
CA LYS A 130 -9.23 -14.80 15.32
C LYS A 130 -10.21 -15.96 15.46
N ARG A 131 -11.51 -15.67 15.59
CA ARG A 131 -12.57 -16.70 15.71
C ARG A 131 -12.71 -17.49 14.42
N VAL A 132 -12.59 -16.85 13.27
CA VAL A 132 -12.57 -17.54 11.96
C VAL A 132 -11.41 -18.52 11.87
N GLY A 133 -10.20 -18.12 12.31
CA GLY A 133 -9.02 -18.99 12.36
C GLY A 133 -9.18 -20.20 13.27
N GLU A 134 -9.79 -20.01 14.45
CA GLU A 134 -10.10 -21.11 15.37
C GLU A 134 -11.15 -22.06 14.81
N LEU A 135 -12.19 -21.53 14.15
CA LEU A 135 -13.18 -22.34 13.47
C LEU A 135 -12.54 -23.14 12.34
N TYR A 136 -11.66 -22.51 11.56
CA TYR A 136 -10.91 -23.17 10.51
C TYR A 136 -10.07 -24.34 11.06
N GLU A 137 -9.32 -24.10 12.13
CA GLU A 137 -8.50 -25.12 12.80
C GLU A 137 -9.36 -26.29 13.29
N LYS A 138 -10.52 -26.03 13.90
CA LYS A 138 -11.46 -27.07 14.32
C LYS A 138 -11.99 -27.91 13.16
N VAL A 139 -12.31 -27.27 12.04
CA VAL A 139 -12.92 -27.93 10.87
C VAL A 139 -11.90 -28.68 10.03
N LYS A 140 -10.68 -28.15 9.90
CA LYS A 140 -9.65 -28.67 8.99
C LYS A 140 -8.53 -29.43 9.70
N GLY A 141 -8.40 -29.30 11.02
CA GLY A 141 -7.33 -29.90 11.79
C GLY A 141 -5.95 -29.27 11.53
N VAL A 142 -5.91 -28.10 10.89
CA VAL A 142 -4.68 -27.37 10.55
C VAL A 142 -4.79 -25.97 11.13
N LYS A 143 -3.82 -25.58 11.96
CA LYS A 143 -3.74 -24.24 12.54
C LYS A 143 -3.29 -23.23 11.48
N PRO A 144 -4.13 -22.25 11.10
CA PRO A 144 -3.74 -21.26 10.11
C PRO A 144 -2.89 -20.14 10.73
N ARG A 145 -2.02 -19.53 9.92
CA ARG A 145 -1.50 -18.18 10.18
C ARG A 145 -2.57 -17.17 9.81
N LEU A 146 -2.65 -16.07 10.55
CA LEU A 146 -3.65 -15.03 10.37
C LEU A 146 -2.97 -13.72 9.96
N ILE A 147 -3.41 -13.15 8.85
CA ILE A 147 -2.85 -11.92 8.30
C ILE A 147 -3.97 -10.92 8.03
N ILE A 148 -3.76 -9.67 8.41
CA ILE A 148 -4.62 -8.54 8.05
C ILE A 148 -3.83 -7.58 7.16
N VAL A 149 -4.41 -7.19 6.04
CA VAL A 149 -3.86 -6.18 5.13
C VAL A 149 -4.81 -4.99 5.09
N SER A 150 -4.34 -3.83 5.52
CA SER A 150 -5.16 -2.61 5.51
C SER A 150 -4.31 -1.33 5.52
N PRO A 151 -4.64 -0.32 4.69
CA PRO A 151 -3.98 0.98 4.76
C PRO A 151 -4.27 1.71 6.08
N TYR A 152 -5.42 1.47 6.71
CA TYR A 152 -5.81 2.16 7.95
C TYR A 152 -6.14 1.16 9.06
N VAL A 153 -5.50 1.32 10.20
CA VAL A 153 -5.67 0.43 11.36
C VAL A 153 -5.79 1.29 12.61
N ASP A 154 -6.88 1.12 13.34
CA ASP A 154 -7.08 1.76 14.64
C ASP A 154 -5.99 1.29 15.63
N GLU A 155 -5.52 2.17 16.52
CA GLU A 155 -4.47 1.83 17.51
C GLU A 155 -4.83 0.60 18.35
N LYS A 156 -6.06 0.55 18.86
CA LYS A 156 -6.57 -0.61 19.61
C LYS A 156 -6.60 -1.90 18.79
N ALA A 157 -6.79 -1.80 17.48
CA ALA A 157 -6.77 -2.96 16.60
C ALA A 157 -5.34 -3.49 16.45
N ARG A 158 -4.35 -2.59 16.30
CA ARG A 158 -2.93 -2.95 16.27
C ARG A 158 -2.48 -3.65 17.56
N GLU A 159 -2.78 -3.07 18.72
CA GLU A 159 -2.49 -3.68 20.03
C GLU A 159 -3.14 -5.06 20.18
N THR A 160 -4.40 -5.20 19.75
CA THR A 160 -5.12 -6.46 19.83
C THR A 160 -4.53 -7.50 18.88
N ALA A 161 -4.12 -7.11 17.68
CA ALA A 161 -3.52 -8.01 16.69
C ALA A 161 -2.18 -8.57 17.20
N GLU A 162 -1.33 -7.70 17.76
CA GLU A 162 -0.06 -8.10 18.38
C GLU A 162 -0.28 -9.09 19.53
N ALA A 163 -1.21 -8.78 20.45
CA ALA A 163 -1.53 -9.66 21.58
C ALA A 163 -2.09 -11.03 21.15
N LEU A 164 -2.75 -11.11 19.99
CA LEU A 164 -3.33 -12.33 19.45
C LEU A 164 -2.42 -13.05 18.44
N GLY A 165 -1.23 -12.52 18.15
CA GLY A 165 -0.30 -13.08 17.18
C GLY A 165 -0.81 -13.04 15.74
N ILE A 166 -1.54 -11.98 15.38
CA ILE A 166 -2.07 -11.73 14.03
C ILE A 166 -1.14 -10.75 13.32
N GLU A 167 -0.60 -11.16 12.18
CA GLU A 167 0.32 -10.36 11.39
C GLU A 167 -0.44 -9.23 10.67
N MET A 168 0.16 -8.04 10.61
CA MET A 168 -0.47 -6.87 9.97
C MET A 168 0.44 -6.25 8.92
N TYR A 169 -0.10 -6.00 7.73
CA TYR A 169 0.53 -5.19 6.69
C TYR A 169 -0.26 -3.89 6.52
N THR A 170 0.40 -2.75 6.78
CA THR A 170 -0.23 -1.42 6.71
C THR A 170 0.51 -0.49 5.77
N SER A 171 -0.11 0.64 5.39
CA SER A 171 0.50 1.59 4.44
C SER A 171 1.64 2.43 5.03
N ILE A 172 2.00 2.23 6.30
CA ILE A 172 3.05 2.98 7.00
C ILE A 172 3.96 1.97 7.71
N GLU A 173 5.24 1.97 7.33
CA GLU A 173 6.36 1.47 8.16
C GLU A 173 6.88 2.60 9.04
#